data_AF-A0A9X0B850-F1
#
_entry.id   AF-A0A9X0B850-F1
#
_cell.length_a   1.000
_cell.length_b   1.000
_cell.length_c   1.000
_cell.angle_alpha   90.00
_cell.angle_beta   90.00
_cell.angle_gamma   90.00
#
_symmetry.space_group_name_H-M   'P 1'
#
loop_
_entity.id
_entity.type
_entity.pdbx_description
1 polymer ?
#
loop_
_entity_poly.entity_id
_entity_poly.type
_entity_poly.pdbx_seq_one_letter_code
_entity_poly.pdbx_strand_id
1 'polypeptide(L)'
;MKYLTIEERQQVVGEYFAPKGLYEYTKSLPFLGRVKSDVSTLVAGEWTELILDYEVGASGLADGAWIKATFKFYSDWALFQTSDPTEDNYVSAEYLPNELVSGQSAATVQSLGIRFDQKGHERPFQKAVIVDIQDGYLNPGDRIRIRLGDRRFGGKGTRIQTFIEKDFRWRFYIDPVGTSRFAPIQPDLSWNIISGPPSRIQSVSPRLVQPNVPFAIHAHAEDKWGNVTRDLQDMVFRLKVSTDDSQVLFEKELAMSKPGWTNAIFSDIQLAAEGDYTVYISLNAKDGPVLKSSISHVSVSSDLNVPKILFGDLHVHSDDTVGTENSAYNFSYGREIAGLDVLGYTANDFQITKERWDATINLIQALNEPGKFIIYPGTEWCGNSAAGGDHNVIFLEDPEEHPPEFPYDRHGNVARSFEWSEHGPKDLVPGAWPLDEVYATYAGDADKHLLIPHVGGRRCNLSWHHPKLERLVEIGSAWGQFEWLLQDAVQRGWKLGVSANSDEHRGRCGGGVSGTAVFGTRGGLTGIISPRLDRSTVASSLRSRHTFATTGQRLVGLVSAKTKDGIALQGDEVDVSSDEALDLDYHFLGKKASRPLKRSMHQV
;
A
#
# COMPACT_ATOMS: atom_id res chain seq x y z
N MET A 1 -6.08 -6.85 -42.04
CA MET A 1 -6.17 -7.05 -43.51
C MET A 1 -7.08 -8.24 -43.78
N LYS A 2 -7.91 -8.17 -44.84
CA LYS A 2 -8.78 -9.27 -45.28
C LYS A 2 -7.93 -10.53 -45.53
N TYR A 3 -8.39 -11.68 -45.05
CA TYR A 3 -7.83 -12.97 -45.46
C TYR A 3 -8.17 -13.18 -46.94
N LEU A 4 -7.22 -13.67 -47.73
CA LEU A 4 -7.40 -13.90 -49.17
C LEU A 4 -7.18 -15.38 -49.43
N THR A 5 -8.09 -16.02 -50.17
CA THR A 5 -7.90 -17.40 -50.64
C THR A 5 -6.70 -17.49 -51.58
N ILE A 6 -6.25 -18.71 -51.87
CA ILE A 6 -5.14 -18.91 -52.81
C ILE A 6 -5.49 -18.30 -54.18
N GLU A 7 -6.72 -18.49 -54.68
CA GLU A 7 -7.15 -17.92 -55.96
C GLU A 7 -7.21 -16.38 -55.91
N GLU A 8 -7.80 -15.81 -54.85
CA GLU A 8 -7.86 -14.35 -54.68
C GLU A 8 -6.46 -13.74 -54.64
N ARG A 9 -5.50 -14.39 -53.96
CA ARG A 9 -4.10 -13.91 -53.89
C ARG A 9 -3.43 -13.98 -55.25
N GLN A 10 -3.56 -15.08 -55.98
CA GLN A 10 -2.97 -15.22 -57.32
C GLN A 10 -3.53 -14.19 -58.29
N GLN A 11 -4.84 -13.92 -58.23
CA GLN A 11 -5.48 -12.93 -59.08
C GLN A 11 -4.97 -11.50 -58.80
N VAL A 12 -4.76 -11.15 -57.53
CA VAL A 12 -4.34 -9.81 -57.11
C VAL A 12 -2.83 -9.58 -57.28
N VAL A 13 -2.01 -10.56 -56.88
CA VAL A 13 -0.55 -10.42 -56.79
C VAL A 13 0.14 -10.86 -58.09
N GLY A 14 -0.50 -11.72 -58.88
CA GLY A 14 0.13 -12.38 -60.02
C GLY A 14 0.97 -13.58 -59.61
N GLU A 15 1.94 -13.96 -60.45
CA GLU A 15 2.85 -15.08 -60.16
C GLU A 15 3.88 -14.70 -59.09
N TYR A 16 3.95 -15.48 -58.01
CA TYR A 16 4.95 -15.30 -56.95
C TYR A 16 5.31 -16.65 -56.31
N PHE A 17 6.49 -16.72 -55.70
CA PHE A 17 6.98 -17.90 -54.99
C PHE A 17 7.04 -17.61 -53.50
N ALA A 18 6.34 -18.41 -52.70
CA ALA A 18 6.36 -18.32 -51.25
C ALA A 18 6.21 -19.72 -50.62
N PRO A 19 6.62 -19.90 -49.36
CA PRO A 19 6.43 -21.16 -48.66
C PRO A 19 4.95 -21.56 -48.60
N LYS A 20 4.66 -22.84 -48.88
CA LYS A 20 3.29 -23.35 -48.99
C LYS A 20 2.63 -23.39 -47.62
N GLY A 21 1.47 -22.73 -47.47
CA GLY A 21 0.70 -22.67 -46.22
C GLY A 21 1.16 -21.59 -45.23
N LEU A 22 2.29 -20.91 -45.48
CA LEU A 22 2.83 -19.91 -44.55
C LEU A 22 1.92 -18.69 -44.44
N TYR A 23 1.28 -18.27 -45.52
CA TYR A 23 0.34 -17.14 -45.48
C TYR A 23 -0.82 -17.43 -44.54
N GLU A 24 -1.44 -18.61 -44.70
CA GLU A 24 -2.58 -19.04 -43.89
C GLU A 24 -2.19 -19.13 -42.42
N TYR A 25 -1.05 -19.75 -42.14
CA TYR A 25 -0.51 -19.85 -40.79
C TYR A 25 -0.24 -18.47 -40.19
N THR A 26 0.48 -17.59 -40.89
CA THR A 26 0.81 -16.23 -40.44
C THR A 26 -0.45 -15.42 -40.17
N LYS A 27 -1.50 -15.55 -41.00
CA LYS A 27 -2.78 -14.86 -40.79
C LYS A 27 -3.58 -15.39 -39.59
N SER A 28 -3.29 -16.58 -39.10
CA SER A 28 -3.92 -17.14 -37.90
C SER A 28 -3.31 -16.63 -36.59
N LEU A 29 -2.10 -16.07 -36.66
CA LEU A 29 -1.38 -15.56 -35.50
C LEU A 29 -1.75 -14.10 -35.19
N PRO A 30 -1.79 -13.69 -33.91
CA PRO A 30 -1.81 -12.29 -33.55
C PRO A 30 -0.55 -11.59 -34.07
N PHE A 31 -0.69 -10.33 -34.46
CA PHE A 31 0.41 -9.62 -35.10
C PHE A 31 1.65 -9.49 -34.21
N LEU A 32 1.44 -9.18 -32.92
CA LEU A 32 2.52 -8.99 -31.93
C LEU A 32 2.88 -10.27 -31.16
N GLY A 33 2.16 -11.37 -31.38
CA GLY A 33 2.38 -12.64 -30.70
C GLY A 33 1.49 -12.83 -29.47
N ARG A 34 1.82 -13.85 -28.67
CA ARG A 34 1.11 -14.20 -27.42
C ARG A 34 2.12 -14.58 -26.34
N VAL A 35 1.75 -14.38 -25.09
CA VAL A 35 2.56 -14.82 -23.96
C VAL A 35 1.73 -15.77 -23.10
N LYS A 36 2.38 -16.80 -22.56
CA LYS A 36 1.82 -17.72 -21.57
C LYS A 36 2.75 -17.80 -20.36
N SER A 37 2.17 -18.10 -19.21
CA SER A 37 2.90 -18.46 -18.00
C SER A 37 2.46 -19.84 -17.54
N ASP A 38 3.37 -20.56 -16.90
CA ASP A 38 3.12 -21.83 -16.23
C ASP A 38 2.37 -21.69 -14.90
N VAL A 39 2.21 -20.47 -14.39
CA VAL A 39 1.51 -20.17 -13.13
C VAL A 39 0.36 -19.18 -13.31
N SER A 40 -0.62 -19.29 -12.41
CA SER A 40 -1.68 -18.30 -12.21
C SER A 40 -1.79 -17.83 -10.75
N THR A 41 -1.14 -18.55 -9.83
CA THR A 41 -1.18 -18.29 -8.38
C THR A 41 0.19 -18.58 -7.79
N LEU A 42 0.64 -17.72 -6.88
CA LEU A 42 1.91 -17.78 -6.18
C LEU A 42 1.70 -17.50 -4.69
N VAL A 43 2.58 -18.00 -3.83
CA VAL A 43 2.56 -17.74 -2.38
C VAL A 43 3.57 -16.66 -2.04
N ALA A 44 3.17 -15.68 -1.23
CA ALA A 44 4.02 -14.57 -0.82
C ALA A 44 5.37 -15.05 -0.25
N GLY A 45 6.45 -14.55 -0.84
CA GLY A 45 7.84 -14.89 -0.53
C GLY A 45 8.20 -16.38 -0.53
N GLU A 46 7.51 -17.18 -1.36
CA GLU A 46 8.04 -18.48 -1.77
C GLU A 46 9.22 -18.33 -2.72
N TRP A 47 10.02 -19.39 -2.83
CA TRP A 47 11.08 -19.52 -3.82
C TRP A 47 10.63 -20.50 -4.89
N THR A 48 10.59 -20.06 -6.15
CA THR A 48 10.12 -20.88 -7.27
C THR A 48 10.86 -20.55 -8.57
N GLU A 49 10.79 -21.43 -9.57
CA GLU A 49 11.10 -21.09 -10.97
C GLU A 49 9.78 -20.77 -11.66
N LEU A 50 9.77 -19.74 -12.53
CA LEU A 50 8.63 -19.41 -13.38
C LEU A 50 9.02 -19.46 -14.85
N ILE A 51 8.13 -19.94 -15.70
CA ILE A 51 8.35 -20.02 -17.14
C ILE A 51 7.38 -19.06 -17.85
N LEU A 52 7.95 -18.13 -18.62
CA LEU A 52 7.21 -17.25 -19.53
C LEU A 52 7.53 -17.67 -20.97
N ASP A 53 6.52 -18.11 -21.70
CA ASP A 53 6.64 -18.54 -23.09
C ASP A 53 6.03 -17.49 -24.02
N TYR A 54 6.87 -16.79 -24.78
CA TYR A 54 6.44 -15.89 -25.84
C TYR A 54 6.41 -16.63 -27.18
N GLU A 55 5.25 -16.63 -27.84
CA GLU A 55 5.03 -17.08 -29.22
C GLU A 55 5.15 -15.88 -30.16
N VAL A 56 6.13 -15.91 -31.06
CA VAL A 56 6.40 -14.86 -32.04
C VAL A 56 5.19 -14.65 -32.94
N GLY A 57 4.74 -13.40 -33.02
CA GLY A 57 3.56 -13.03 -33.79
C GLY A 57 3.73 -13.10 -35.30
N ALA A 58 2.66 -12.76 -36.01
CA ALA A 58 2.65 -12.67 -37.47
C ALA A 58 3.66 -11.66 -38.03
N SER A 59 4.18 -10.75 -37.20
CA SER A 59 5.24 -9.81 -37.58
C SER A 59 6.60 -10.47 -37.79
N GLY A 60 6.86 -11.63 -37.19
CA GLY A 60 8.24 -12.12 -37.01
C GLY A 60 9.04 -11.17 -36.10
N LEU A 61 10.31 -11.46 -35.88
CA LEU A 61 11.24 -10.54 -35.20
C LEU A 61 12.49 -10.34 -36.05
N ALA A 62 12.83 -9.09 -36.35
CA ALA A 62 14.05 -8.75 -37.06
C ALA A 62 15.28 -8.79 -36.15
N ASP A 63 16.46 -8.65 -36.76
CA ASP A 63 17.68 -8.36 -36.02
C ASP A 63 17.54 -7.03 -35.27
N GLY A 64 18.00 -7.01 -34.03
CA GLY A 64 17.81 -5.86 -33.13
C GLY A 64 16.38 -5.69 -32.62
N ALA A 65 15.46 -6.63 -32.83
CA ALA A 65 14.14 -6.63 -32.19
C ALA A 65 14.21 -6.94 -30.70
N TRP A 66 13.38 -6.31 -29.87
CA TRP A 66 13.46 -6.41 -28.40
C TRP A 66 12.12 -6.82 -27.80
N ILE A 67 12.17 -7.67 -26.77
CA ILE A 67 11.02 -8.01 -25.90
C ILE A 67 11.28 -7.45 -24.52
N LYS A 68 10.28 -6.83 -23.90
CA LYS A 68 10.31 -6.44 -22.48
C LYS A 68 9.18 -7.13 -21.73
N ALA A 69 9.53 -8.01 -20.80
CA ALA A 69 8.61 -8.55 -19.80
C ALA A 69 8.66 -7.64 -18.57
N THR A 70 7.59 -6.89 -18.31
CA THR A 70 7.57 -5.84 -17.31
C THR A 70 6.54 -6.10 -16.22
N PHE A 71 6.83 -5.68 -15.00
CA PHE A 71 5.90 -5.74 -13.87
C PHE A 71 5.95 -4.48 -13.00
N LYS A 72 4.96 -4.33 -12.13
CA LYS A 72 4.82 -3.13 -11.29
C LYS A 72 6.08 -2.88 -10.46
N PHE A 73 6.48 -1.61 -10.38
CA PHE A 73 7.66 -1.23 -9.60
C PHE A 73 7.44 -1.35 -8.08
N TYR A 74 6.18 -1.17 -7.62
CA TYR A 74 5.74 -1.42 -6.24
C TYR A 74 5.70 -2.91 -5.94
N SER A 75 6.88 -3.50 -5.87
CA SER A 75 7.08 -4.91 -5.55
C SER A 75 8.42 -5.05 -4.88
N ASP A 76 8.49 -5.81 -3.79
CA ASP A 76 9.75 -6.21 -3.19
C ASP A 76 10.21 -7.59 -3.71
N TRP A 77 9.70 -8.03 -4.86
CA TRP A 77 10.22 -9.19 -5.58
C TRP A 77 11.74 -9.12 -5.68
N ALA A 78 12.42 -10.24 -5.40
CA ALA A 78 13.87 -10.27 -5.41
C ALA A 78 14.43 -9.83 -6.76
N LEU A 79 15.52 -9.07 -6.75
CA LEU A 79 16.08 -8.55 -7.99
C LEU A 79 16.65 -9.69 -8.82
N PHE A 80 16.24 -9.76 -10.08
CA PHE A 80 16.77 -10.71 -11.05
C PHE A 80 18.23 -10.38 -11.37
N GLN A 81 18.99 -11.41 -11.72
CA GLN A 81 20.36 -11.29 -12.22
C GLN A 81 20.58 -12.19 -13.44
N THR A 82 21.56 -11.86 -14.27
CA THR A 82 21.89 -12.59 -15.51
C THR A 82 23.38 -12.95 -15.61
N SER A 83 24.10 -12.86 -14.49
CA SER A 83 25.57 -12.96 -14.45
C SER A 83 26.09 -14.30 -13.92
N ASP A 84 25.41 -14.92 -12.93
CA ASP A 84 25.85 -16.18 -12.35
C ASP A 84 24.72 -17.22 -12.41
N PRO A 85 24.81 -18.23 -13.28
CA PRO A 85 23.74 -19.22 -13.40
C PRO A 85 23.52 -20.04 -12.13
N THR A 86 24.53 -20.19 -11.28
CA THR A 86 24.46 -21.05 -10.08
C THR A 86 23.77 -20.41 -8.89
N GLU A 87 23.55 -19.09 -8.95
CA GLU A 87 23.00 -18.29 -7.85
C GLU A 87 21.48 -18.05 -7.98
N ASP A 88 20.88 -17.63 -6.87
CA ASP A 88 19.46 -17.29 -6.78
C ASP A 88 19.08 -16.14 -7.76
N ASN A 89 17.81 -16.11 -8.18
CA ASN A 89 17.23 -15.11 -9.08
C ASN A 89 17.87 -15.02 -10.49
N TYR A 90 18.63 -16.02 -10.92
CA TYR A 90 19.16 -16.10 -12.27
C TYR A 90 18.05 -16.14 -13.32
N VAL A 91 18.16 -15.37 -14.39
CA VAL A 91 17.21 -15.38 -15.51
C VAL A 91 17.91 -15.84 -16.78
N SER A 92 17.26 -16.75 -17.50
CA SER A 92 17.71 -17.23 -18.81
C SER A 92 16.62 -17.10 -19.86
N ALA A 93 17.02 -17.04 -21.13
CA ALA A 93 16.12 -17.08 -22.28
C ALA A 93 16.61 -18.12 -23.30
N GLU A 94 15.68 -18.87 -23.87
CA GLU A 94 15.95 -19.94 -24.84
C GLU A 94 15.09 -19.75 -26.08
N TYR A 95 15.72 -19.83 -27.26
CA TYR A 95 15.03 -19.86 -28.53
C TYR A 95 14.56 -21.29 -28.84
N LEU A 96 13.30 -21.43 -29.23
CA LEU A 96 12.65 -22.70 -29.57
C LEU A 96 12.03 -22.57 -30.98
N PRO A 97 12.62 -23.21 -32.01
CA PRO A 97 12.07 -23.16 -33.37
C PRO A 97 10.69 -23.82 -33.45
N ASN A 98 9.82 -23.28 -34.29
CA ASN A 98 8.61 -23.99 -34.72
C ASN A 98 8.88 -24.89 -35.93
N GLU A 99 7.97 -25.83 -36.20
CA GLU A 99 8.04 -26.63 -37.42
C GLU A 99 7.96 -25.74 -38.67
N LEU A 100 8.88 -25.94 -39.60
CA LEU A 100 8.90 -25.20 -40.87
C LEU A 100 7.86 -25.77 -41.83
N VAL A 101 7.11 -24.90 -42.49
CA VAL A 101 6.29 -25.32 -43.62
C VAL A 101 7.15 -25.57 -44.86
N SER A 102 6.58 -26.27 -45.86
CA SER A 102 7.31 -26.61 -47.08
C SER A 102 7.81 -25.35 -47.81
N GLY A 103 9.13 -25.27 -48.00
CA GLY A 103 9.81 -24.16 -48.66
C GLY A 103 10.15 -22.96 -47.76
N GLN A 104 9.89 -23.04 -46.45
CA GLN A 104 10.25 -21.99 -45.49
C GLN A 104 11.71 -22.14 -45.04
N SER A 105 12.43 -21.02 -44.97
CA SER A 105 13.77 -20.95 -44.39
C SER A 105 13.71 -20.95 -42.85
N ALA A 106 14.69 -21.60 -42.22
CA ALA A 106 14.87 -21.52 -40.78
C ALA A 106 15.18 -20.08 -40.34
N ALA A 107 14.78 -19.74 -39.11
CA ALA A 107 15.23 -18.52 -38.46
C ALA A 107 16.76 -18.53 -38.30
N THR A 108 17.36 -17.34 -38.29
CA THR A 108 18.81 -17.15 -38.39
C THR A 108 19.45 -16.57 -37.14
N VAL A 109 18.66 -16.29 -36.10
CA VAL A 109 19.14 -15.75 -34.82
C VAL A 109 20.32 -16.56 -34.27
N GLN A 110 21.42 -15.88 -33.94
CA GLN A 110 22.60 -16.52 -33.34
C GLN A 110 22.53 -16.55 -31.81
N SER A 111 21.99 -15.51 -31.18
CA SER A 111 21.89 -15.43 -29.73
C SER A 111 20.72 -14.58 -29.24
N LEU A 112 20.34 -14.80 -27.99
CA LEU A 112 19.42 -13.95 -27.24
C LEU A 112 20.22 -13.22 -26.15
N GLY A 113 20.29 -11.90 -26.24
CA GLY A 113 20.80 -11.08 -25.15
C GLY A 113 19.75 -10.99 -24.04
N ILE A 114 20.14 -11.10 -22.77
CA ILE A 114 19.20 -10.97 -21.65
C ILE A 114 19.74 -10.08 -20.54
N ARG A 115 18.89 -9.19 -20.02
CA ARG A 115 19.20 -8.32 -18.88
C ARG A 115 17.98 -8.01 -18.04
N PHE A 116 18.21 -7.50 -16.83
CA PHE A 116 17.18 -6.97 -15.96
C PHE A 116 17.44 -5.50 -15.60
N ASP A 117 16.48 -4.64 -15.93
CA ASP A 117 16.53 -3.21 -15.65
C ASP A 117 15.41 -2.83 -14.69
N GLN A 118 15.74 -2.26 -13.53
CA GLN A 118 14.73 -1.78 -12.56
C GLN A 118 13.92 -0.58 -13.08
N LYS A 119 14.44 0.15 -14.07
CA LYS A 119 13.82 1.28 -14.76
C LYS A 119 13.83 1.09 -16.28
N GLY A 120 13.52 -0.13 -16.75
CA GLY A 120 13.56 -0.49 -18.17
C GLY A 120 12.34 -0.01 -18.99
N HIS A 121 11.30 0.49 -18.32
CA HIS A 121 10.09 1.02 -18.95
C HIS A 121 9.38 2.07 -18.05
N GLU A 122 8.27 2.64 -18.53
CA GLU A 122 7.51 3.67 -17.81
C GLU A 122 6.70 3.11 -16.64
N ARG A 123 6.39 3.98 -15.66
CA ARG A 123 5.55 3.63 -14.50
C ARG A 123 4.11 3.38 -14.96
N PRO A 124 3.40 2.35 -14.43
CA PRO A 124 3.78 1.52 -13.29
C PRO A 124 4.72 0.35 -13.59
N PHE A 125 4.92 -0.02 -14.85
CA PHE A 125 5.63 -1.23 -15.28
C PHE A 125 7.16 -1.05 -15.46
N GLN A 126 7.86 -0.50 -14.46
CA GLN A 126 9.26 -0.09 -14.63
C GLN A 126 10.28 -1.24 -14.61
N LYS A 127 10.03 -2.29 -13.82
CA LYS A 127 10.95 -3.43 -13.67
C LYS A 127 10.80 -4.33 -14.89
N ALA A 128 11.88 -4.49 -15.64
CA ALA A 128 11.84 -5.13 -16.96
C ALA A 128 12.93 -6.22 -17.10
N VAL A 129 12.51 -7.43 -17.42
CA VAL A 129 13.39 -8.43 -18.05
C VAL A 129 13.36 -8.17 -19.55
N ILE A 130 14.52 -7.90 -20.13
CA ILE A 130 14.64 -7.50 -21.54
C ILE A 130 15.41 -8.58 -22.29
N VAL A 131 14.86 -9.01 -23.42
CA VAL A 131 15.48 -9.96 -24.35
C VAL A 131 15.73 -9.28 -25.68
N ASP A 132 16.99 -9.25 -26.12
CA ASP A 132 17.40 -8.70 -27.41
C ASP A 132 17.64 -9.85 -28.41
N ILE A 133 17.08 -9.73 -29.61
CA ILE A 133 17.37 -10.64 -30.73
C ILE A 133 18.66 -10.16 -31.38
N GLN A 134 19.68 -11.04 -31.43
CA GLN A 134 21.01 -10.69 -31.91
C GLN A 134 21.41 -11.54 -33.11
N ASP A 135 21.82 -10.84 -34.17
CA ASP A 135 22.40 -11.42 -35.38
C ASP A 135 21.45 -12.45 -36.03
N GLY A 136 20.39 -11.93 -36.65
CA GLY A 136 19.42 -12.72 -37.41
C GLY A 136 17.96 -12.41 -37.06
N TYR A 137 17.04 -13.23 -37.55
CA TYR A 137 15.60 -13.04 -37.38
C TYR A 137 14.91 -14.31 -36.84
N LEU A 138 13.74 -14.15 -36.22
CA LEU A 138 12.85 -15.24 -35.82
C LEU A 138 11.61 -15.30 -36.72
N ASN A 139 11.15 -16.51 -37.03
CA ASN A 139 9.96 -16.74 -37.83
C ASN A 139 8.68 -16.55 -36.99
N PRO A 140 7.55 -16.19 -37.63
CA PRO A 140 6.23 -16.29 -36.99
C PRO A 140 6.01 -17.71 -36.43
N GLY A 141 5.54 -17.79 -35.19
CA GLY A 141 5.28 -19.05 -34.49
C GLY A 141 6.46 -19.64 -33.71
N ASP A 142 7.69 -19.18 -33.97
CA ASP A 142 8.83 -19.51 -33.11
C ASP A 142 8.57 -19.05 -31.67
N ARG A 143 9.33 -19.60 -30.71
CA ARG A 143 9.15 -19.26 -29.30
C ARG A 143 10.43 -18.79 -28.64
N ILE A 144 10.26 -17.88 -27.69
CA ILE A 144 11.27 -17.51 -26.71
C ILE A 144 10.75 -17.89 -25.34
N ARG A 145 11.47 -18.79 -24.68
CA ARG A 145 11.19 -19.25 -23.32
C ARG A 145 12.07 -18.51 -22.33
N ILE A 146 11.48 -17.73 -21.45
CA ILE A 146 12.17 -17.01 -20.38
C ILE A 146 11.94 -17.78 -19.07
N ARG A 147 13.03 -18.10 -18.35
CA ARG A 147 12.96 -18.70 -17.01
C ARG A 147 13.34 -17.66 -15.98
N LEU A 148 12.40 -17.33 -15.10
CA LEU A 148 12.66 -16.46 -13.96
C LEU A 148 13.10 -17.33 -12.76
N GLY A 149 14.35 -17.17 -12.34
CA GLY A 149 14.93 -18.05 -11.31
C GLY A 149 15.21 -19.45 -11.85
N ASP A 150 16.02 -19.56 -12.89
CA ASP A 150 16.37 -20.83 -13.54
C ASP A 150 17.13 -21.76 -12.58
N ARG A 151 16.52 -22.87 -12.22
CA ARG A 151 17.02 -23.84 -11.23
C ARG A 151 17.96 -24.88 -11.81
N ARG A 152 18.14 -24.93 -13.13
CA ARG A 152 18.91 -26.01 -13.79
C ARG A 152 20.39 -26.04 -13.38
N PHE A 153 20.89 -24.97 -12.77
CA PHE A 153 22.28 -24.81 -12.37
C PHE A 153 22.48 -24.78 -10.84
N GLY A 154 21.42 -25.02 -10.04
CA GLY A 154 21.52 -25.23 -8.59
C GLY A 154 20.94 -24.12 -7.69
N GLY A 155 20.57 -22.96 -8.25
CA GLY A 155 19.91 -21.89 -7.49
C GLY A 155 18.52 -22.29 -6.96
N LYS A 156 18.02 -21.58 -5.94
CA LYS A 156 16.68 -21.83 -5.34
C LYS A 156 15.54 -21.33 -6.22
N GLY A 157 15.83 -20.62 -7.30
CA GLY A 157 14.89 -19.92 -8.15
C GLY A 157 14.77 -18.43 -7.78
N THR A 158 13.62 -17.82 -7.99
CA THR A 158 13.33 -16.43 -7.63
C THR A 158 12.43 -16.36 -6.41
N ARG A 159 12.65 -15.37 -5.53
CA ARG A 159 11.73 -15.08 -4.42
C ARG A 159 10.60 -14.16 -4.87
N ILE A 160 9.37 -14.63 -4.72
CA ILE A 160 8.13 -13.85 -4.95
C ILE A 160 8.06 -12.68 -3.95
N GLN A 161 7.33 -11.62 -4.28
CA GLN A 161 7.12 -10.49 -3.35
C GLN A 161 6.52 -10.98 -2.00
N THR A 162 6.84 -10.28 -0.91
CA THR A 162 6.50 -10.72 0.46
C THR A 162 5.08 -10.39 0.90
N PHE A 163 4.31 -9.73 0.03
CA PHE A 163 2.94 -9.33 0.29
C PHE A 163 1.99 -9.84 -0.79
N ILE A 164 0.73 -10.04 -0.38
CA ILE A 164 -0.31 -10.45 -1.31
C ILE A 164 -0.66 -9.35 -2.30
N GLU A 165 -1.08 -9.77 -3.47
CA GLU A 165 -1.65 -8.89 -4.49
C GLU A 165 -2.54 -9.73 -5.40
N LYS A 166 -3.81 -9.34 -5.47
CA LYS A 166 -4.72 -9.83 -6.50
C LYS A 166 -4.34 -9.23 -7.85
N ASP A 167 -4.40 -10.06 -8.89
CA ASP A 167 -4.15 -9.65 -10.26
C ASP A 167 -2.80 -8.92 -10.45
N PHE A 168 -1.72 -9.48 -9.89
CA PHE A 168 -0.36 -9.00 -10.10
C PHE A 168 -0.01 -9.07 -11.60
N ARG A 169 0.01 -7.91 -12.25
CA ARG A 169 0.11 -7.79 -13.70
C ARG A 169 1.54 -7.80 -14.20
N TRP A 170 1.79 -8.64 -15.20
CA TRP A 170 2.94 -8.55 -16.08
C TRP A 170 2.49 -8.14 -17.48
N ARG A 171 3.08 -7.07 -17.99
CA ARG A 171 2.86 -6.63 -19.35
C ARG A 171 4.09 -6.89 -20.20
N PHE A 172 3.83 -7.44 -21.38
CA PHE A 172 4.86 -7.65 -22.37
C PHE A 172 4.80 -6.57 -23.42
N TYR A 173 5.96 -6.08 -23.82
CA TYR A 173 6.11 -5.13 -24.90
C TYR A 173 7.07 -5.67 -25.94
N ILE A 174 6.78 -5.38 -27.21
CA ILE A 174 7.60 -5.81 -28.33
C ILE A 174 7.92 -4.64 -29.23
N ASP A 175 9.17 -4.60 -29.69
CA ASP A 175 9.63 -3.83 -30.82
C ASP A 175 10.12 -4.81 -31.89
N PRO A 176 9.26 -5.21 -32.85
CA PRO A 176 9.56 -6.32 -33.77
C PRO A 176 10.62 -5.98 -34.82
N VAL A 177 11.01 -4.70 -34.93
CA VAL A 177 11.87 -4.18 -36.01
C VAL A 177 13.02 -3.29 -35.52
N GLY A 178 13.29 -3.26 -34.20
CA GLY A 178 14.46 -2.58 -33.63
C GLY A 178 14.42 -1.04 -33.68
N THR A 179 13.25 -0.43 -33.57
CA THR A 179 13.04 1.02 -33.58
C THR A 179 13.14 1.71 -32.22
N SER A 180 13.30 0.94 -31.14
CA SER A 180 13.11 1.37 -29.74
C SER A 180 11.71 1.89 -29.42
N ARG A 181 10.73 1.67 -30.30
CA ARG A 181 9.31 1.97 -30.08
C ARG A 181 8.55 0.69 -29.82
N PHE A 182 7.93 0.62 -28.65
CA PHE A 182 7.32 -0.59 -28.12
C PHE A 182 5.81 -0.60 -28.30
N ALA A 183 5.27 -1.77 -28.63
CA ALA A 183 3.82 -2.04 -28.63
C ALA A 183 3.50 -3.10 -27.58
N PRO A 184 2.42 -2.94 -26.79
CA PRO A 184 2.03 -3.93 -25.79
C PRO A 184 1.44 -5.18 -26.45
N ILE A 185 1.86 -6.35 -25.96
CA ILE A 185 1.23 -7.64 -26.27
C ILE A 185 0.05 -7.82 -25.32
N GLN A 186 -1.12 -8.17 -25.87
CA GLN A 186 -2.37 -8.31 -25.11
C GLN A 186 -2.91 -9.75 -25.18
N PRO A 187 -3.59 -10.23 -24.12
CA PRO A 187 -3.78 -9.58 -22.82
C PRO A 187 -2.51 -9.60 -21.95
N ASP A 188 -2.48 -8.77 -20.91
CA ASP A 188 -1.48 -8.87 -19.82
C ASP A 188 -1.55 -10.26 -19.15
N LEU A 189 -0.43 -10.74 -18.62
CA LEU A 189 -0.46 -11.86 -17.68
C LEU A 189 -0.90 -11.35 -16.30
N SER A 190 -1.64 -12.18 -15.57
CA SER A 190 -2.15 -11.85 -14.24
C SER A 190 -1.94 -13.03 -13.29
N TRP A 191 -1.30 -12.78 -12.14
CA TRP A 191 -1.07 -13.78 -11.10
C TRP A 191 -1.72 -13.35 -9.79
N ASN A 192 -2.30 -14.29 -9.05
CA ASN A 192 -2.71 -14.04 -7.67
C ASN A 192 -1.56 -14.38 -6.73
N ILE A 193 -1.08 -13.41 -5.97
CA ILE A 193 -0.11 -13.65 -4.90
C ILE A 193 -0.89 -13.78 -3.60
N ILE A 194 -0.94 -14.99 -3.03
CA ILE A 194 -1.72 -15.34 -1.85
C ILE A 194 -0.85 -15.49 -0.61
N SER A 195 -1.48 -15.49 0.57
CA SER A 195 -0.77 -15.69 1.83
C SER A 195 -0.33 -17.15 2.00
N GLY A 196 0.77 -17.33 2.72
CA GLY A 196 1.22 -18.66 3.15
C GLY A 196 0.35 -19.22 4.29
N PRO A 197 0.70 -20.42 4.81
CA PRO A 197 0.00 -20.98 5.97
C PRO A 197 0.19 -20.11 7.23
N PRO A 198 -0.75 -20.17 8.20
CA PRO A 198 -0.66 -19.43 9.45
C PRO A 198 0.66 -19.69 10.20
N SER A 199 1.39 -18.61 10.46
CA SER A 199 2.64 -18.63 11.21
C SER A 199 2.48 -18.05 12.61
N ARG A 200 1.60 -17.04 12.77
CA ARG A 200 1.32 -16.36 14.04
C ARG A 200 -0.11 -15.82 14.12
N ILE A 201 -0.50 -15.38 15.33
CA ILE A 201 -1.71 -14.59 15.57
C ILE A 201 -1.30 -13.20 16.04
N GLN A 202 -2.05 -12.19 15.60
CA GLN A 202 -2.03 -10.88 16.23
C GLN A 202 -3.37 -10.59 16.91
N SER A 203 -3.31 -9.81 17.99
CA SER A 203 -4.46 -9.20 18.62
C SER A 203 -4.30 -7.69 18.63
N VAL A 204 -5.40 -7.00 18.36
CA VAL A 204 -5.48 -5.54 18.31
C VAL A 204 -6.63 -5.08 19.19
N SER A 205 -6.31 -4.27 20.19
CA SER A 205 -7.24 -3.65 21.12
C SER A 205 -6.79 -2.22 21.39
N PRO A 206 -7.66 -1.34 21.95
CA PRO A 206 -7.18 -0.12 22.58
C PRO A 206 -6.17 -0.47 23.69
N ARG A 207 -5.13 0.35 23.85
CA ARG A 207 -4.14 0.15 24.91
C ARG A 207 -4.57 0.76 26.24
N LEU A 208 -5.38 1.83 26.19
CA LEU A 208 -5.88 2.58 27.34
C LEU A 208 -7.34 2.97 27.12
N VAL A 209 -8.19 2.68 28.10
CA VAL A 209 -9.62 3.00 28.12
C VAL A 209 -10.06 3.49 29.51
N GLN A 210 -11.16 4.23 29.57
CA GLN A 210 -11.84 4.52 30.84
C GLN A 210 -12.65 3.29 31.34
N PRO A 211 -12.94 3.22 32.65
CA PRO A 211 -13.84 2.22 33.20
C PRO A 211 -15.19 2.15 32.49
N ASN A 212 -15.66 0.93 32.23
CA ASN A 212 -16.96 0.62 31.59
C ASN A 212 -17.16 1.16 30.17
N VAL A 213 -16.13 1.72 29.53
CA VAL A 213 -16.20 2.10 28.11
C VAL A 213 -16.13 0.83 27.25
N PRO A 214 -17.11 0.58 26.37
CA PRO A 214 -17.07 -0.57 25.49
C PRO A 214 -15.98 -0.43 24.42
N PHE A 215 -15.30 -1.53 24.13
CA PHE A 215 -14.35 -1.63 23.03
C PHE A 215 -14.37 -3.01 22.37
N ALA A 216 -13.73 -3.12 21.21
CA ALA A 216 -13.54 -4.36 20.48
C ALA A 216 -12.10 -4.88 20.62
N ILE A 217 -11.95 -6.20 20.63
CA ILE A 217 -10.66 -6.89 20.47
C ILE A 217 -10.71 -7.62 19.13
N HIS A 218 -9.85 -7.21 18.21
CA HIS A 218 -9.65 -7.84 16.92
C HIS A 218 -8.56 -8.89 17.05
N ALA A 219 -8.73 -10.02 16.39
CA ALA A 219 -7.75 -11.08 16.31
C ALA A 219 -7.67 -11.61 14.89
N HIS A 220 -6.47 -11.90 14.39
CA HIS A 220 -6.29 -12.45 13.05
C HIS A 220 -5.03 -13.31 12.96
N ALA A 221 -5.05 -14.24 12.00
CA ALA A 221 -3.90 -15.08 11.70
C ALA A 221 -3.09 -14.51 10.55
N GLU A 222 -1.77 -14.60 10.66
CA GLU A 222 -0.84 -14.11 9.65
C GLU A 222 0.15 -15.20 9.22
N ASP A 223 0.56 -15.16 7.95
CA ASP A 223 1.67 -15.97 7.44
C ASP A 223 3.04 -15.47 7.94
N LYS A 224 4.12 -16.13 7.50
CA LYS A 224 5.49 -15.79 7.92
C LYS A 224 5.94 -14.37 7.56
N TRP A 225 5.27 -13.72 6.60
CA TRP A 225 5.55 -12.37 6.12
C TRP A 225 4.57 -11.31 6.64
N GLY A 226 3.61 -11.73 7.49
CA GLY A 226 2.61 -10.83 8.04
C GLY A 226 1.41 -10.58 7.14
N ASN A 227 1.19 -11.39 6.09
CA ASN A 227 -0.08 -11.36 5.36
C ASN A 227 -1.16 -12.03 6.19
N VAL A 228 -2.35 -11.42 6.27
CA VAL A 228 -3.51 -12.08 6.87
C VAL A 228 -3.87 -13.31 6.04
N THR A 229 -4.03 -14.45 6.70
CA THR A 229 -4.48 -15.67 6.02
C THR A 229 -5.96 -15.57 5.69
N ARG A 230 -6.40 -16.29 4.65
CA ARG A 230 -7.79 -16.25 4.18
C ARG A 230 -8.35 -17.65 4.02
N ASP A 231 -9.67 -17.75 4.10
CA ASP A 231 -10.46 -18.92 3.74
C ASP A 231 -10.09 -20.22 4.49
N LEU A 232 -9.53 -20.10 5.70
CA LEU A 232 -9.34 -21.26 6.57
C LEU A 232 -10.69 -21.78 7.09
N GLN A 233 -10.85 -23.09 7.04
CA GLN A 233 -12.06 -23.79 7.50
C GLN A 233 -11.83 -24.44 8.86
N ASP A 234 -12.92 -24.67 9.58
CA ASP A 234 -12.93 -25.39 10.86
C ASP A 234 -11.94 -24.83 11.89
N MET A 235 -11.91 -23.49 12.01
CA MET A 235 -11.08 -22.78 12.98
C MET A 235 -11.93 -22.06 14.02
N VAL A 236 -11.42 -21.94 15.25
CA VAL A 236 -12.06 -21.23 16.36
C VAL A 236 -11.06 -20.29 17.02
N PHE A 237 -11.43 -19.02 17.15
CA PHE A 237 -10.71 -18.07 17.98
C PHE A 237 -11.25 -18.11 19.40
N ARG A 238 -10.37 -18.19 20.39
CA ARG A 238 -10.70 -18.11 21.81
C ARG A 238 -10.04 -16.90 22.45
N LEU A 239 -10.83 -16.13 23.19
CA LEU A 239 -10.41 -14.97 23.97
C LEU A 239 -10.51 -15.30 25.45
N LYS A 240 -9.47 -14.97 26.20
CA LYS A 240 -9.43 -14.98 27.64
C LYS A 240 -8.87 -13.66 28.15
N VAL A 241 -9.59 -13.02 29.08
CA VAL A 241 -9.13 -11.79 29.73
C VAL A 241 -8.92 -12.06 31.21
N SER A 242 -7.75 -11.69 31.71
CA SER A 242 -7.39 -11.82 33.13
C SER A 242 -6.78 -10.54 33.69
N THR A 243 -6.90 -10.35 34.99
CA THR A 243 -6.18 -9.34 35.77
C THR A 243 -4.68 -9.70 35.87
N ASP A 244 -3.88 -8.76 36.37
CA ASP A 244 -2.43 -8.95 36.60
C ASP A 244 -2.10 -10.10 37.57
N ASP A 245 -2.95 -10.39 38.55
CA ASP A 245 -2.81 -11.54 39.46
C ASP A 245 -3.33 -12.85 38.86
N SER A 246 -3.54 -12.87 37.54
CA SER A 246 -3.98 -14.04 36.76
C SER A 246 -5.39 -14.54 37.07
N GLN A 247 -6.23 -13.74 37.74
CA GLN A 247 -7.65 -14.06 37.88
C GLN A 247 -8.36 -13.90 36.53
N VAL A 248 -9.03 -14.95 36.08
CA VAL A 248 -9.80 -14.94 34.83
C VAL A 248 -11.10 -14.17 35.06
N LEU A 249 -11.34 -13.13 34.28
CA LEU A 249 -12.59 -12.38 34.31
C LEU A 249 -13.68 -13.05 33.46
N PHE A 250 -13.33 -13.38 32.22
CA PHE A 250 -14.24 -14.06 31.30
C PHE A 250 -13.46 -14.74 30.17
N GLU A 251 -14.15 -15.66 29.49
CA GLU A 251 -13.69 -16.32 28.27
C GLU A 251 -14.80 -16.22 27.21
N LYS A 252 -14.42 -16.02 25.95
CA LYS A 252 -15.32 -15.99 24.79
C LYS A 252 -14.72 -16.82 23.66
N GLU A 253 -15.54 -17.41 22.81
CA GLU A 253 -15.09 -18.09 21.60
C GLU A 253 -15.93 -17.70 20.38
N LEU A 254 -15.29 -17.68 19.22
CA LEU A 254 -15.91 -17.39 17.94
C LEU A 254 -15.41 -18.40 16.90
N ALA A 255 -16.32 -19.22 16.40
CA ALA A 255 -16.05 -20.14 15.30
C ALA A 255 -16.06 -19.39 13.97
N MET A 256 -15.04 -19.66 13.14
CA MET A 256 -15.02 -19.18 11.76
C MET A 256 -16.06 -19.96 10.95
N SER A 257 -17.00 -19.22 10.36
CA SER A 257 -18.15 -19.79 9.63
C SER A 257 -18.31 -19.26 8.21
N LYS A 258 -17.48 -18.30 7.79
CA LYS A 258 -17.56 -17.66 6.47
C LYS A 258 -16.19 -17.61 5.79
N PRO A 259 -16.14 -17.77 4.45
CA PRO A 259 -14.98 -17.40 3.65
C PRO A 259 -14.61 -15.92 3.85
N GLY A 260 -13.34 -15.58 3.67
CA GLY A 260 -12.81 -14.24 3.88
C GLY A 260 -11.56 -14.24 4.76
N TRP A 261 -11.40 -13.20 5.55
CA TRP A 261 -10.29 -13.05 6.48
C TRP A 261 -10.29 -14.17 7.54
N THR A 262 -9.10 -14.65 7.89
CA THR A 262 -8.93 -15.48 9.09
C THR A 262 -8.85 -14.58 10.31
N ASN A 263 -10.01 -14.08 10.75
CA ASN A 263 -10.12 -13.17 11.88
C ASN A 263 -11.33 -13.43 12.78
N ALA A 264 -11.32 -12.79 13.95
CA ALA A 264 -12.44 -12.70 14.87
C ALA A 264 -12.47 -11.30 15.50
N ILE A 265 -13.67 -10.76 15.73
CA ILE A 265 -13.88 -9.47 16.38
C ILE A 265 -14.75 -9.72 17.60
N PHE A 266 -14.18 -9.57 18.80
CA PHE A 266 -14.89 -9.66 20.06
C PHE A 266 -15.36 -8.26 20.46
N SER A 267 -16.61 -7.94 20.13
CA SER A 267 -17.23 -6.65 20.44
C SER A 267 -17.72 -6.54 21.89
N ASP A 268 -18.02 -5.32 22.29
CA ASP A 268 -18.67 -4.96 23.56
C ASP A 268 -17.94 -5.51 24.79
N ILE A 269 -16.60 -5.47 24.75
CA ILE A 269 -15.77 -5.75 25.92
C ILE A 269 -15.79 -4.53 26.82
N GLN A 270 -16.08 -4.75 28.10
CA GLN A 270 -16.07 -3.72 29.13
C GLN A 270 -15.28 -4.22 30.33
N LEU A 271 -14.48 -3.32 30.90
CA LEU A 271 -13.65 -3.57 32.07
C LEU A 271 -13.95 -2.47 33.09
N ALA A 272 -14.36 -2.86 34.30
CA ALA A 272 -14.90 -1.94 35.29
C ALA A 272 -13.85 -1.44 36.30
N ALA A 273 -12.90 -2.29 36.68
CA ALA A 273 -11.89 -1.93 37.66
C ALA A 273 -10.68 -1.29 36.98
N GLU A 274 -10.04 -0.36 37.67
CA GLU A 274 -8.76 0.20 37.22
C GLU A 274 -7.65 -0.85 37.31
N GLY A 275 -6.69 -0.78 36.38
CA GLY A 275 -5.54 -1.66 36.36
C GLY A 275 -5.18 -2.15 34.96
N ASP A 276 -4.17 -3.01 34.92
CA ASP A 276 -3.73 -3.69 33.71
C ASP A 276 -4.42 -5.06 33.59
N TYR A 277 -4.80 -5.39 32.35
CA TYR A 277 -5.44 -6.64 31.98
C TYR A 277 -4.62 -7.32 30.91
N THR A 278 -4.47 -8.63 31.06
CA THR A 278 -3.86 -9.52 30.07
C THR A 278 -4.95 -10.06 29.15
N VAL A 279 -4.75 -9.86 27.84
CA VAL A 279 -5.60 -10.40 26.78
C VAL A 279 -4.86 -11.57 26.13
N TYR A 280 -5.37 -12.78 26.32
CA TYR A 280 -4.87 -13.99 25.66
C TYR A 280 -5.83 -14.38 24.53
N ILE A 281 -5.29 -14.52 23.31
CA ILE A 281 -6.00 -15.04 22.15
C ILE A 281 -5.34 -16.34 21.68
N SER A 282 -6.14 -17.34 21.34
CA SER A 282 -5.67 -18.52 20.60
C SER A 282 -6.51 -18.81 19.35
N LEU A 283 -5.86 -19.41 18.35
CA LEU A 283 -6.50 -20.01 17.18
C LEU A 283 -6.38 -21.52 17.34
N ASN A 284 -7.51 -22.19 17.24
CA ASN A 284 -7.65 -23.63 17.42
C ASN A 284 -8.26 -24.23 16.17
N ALA A 285 -7.83 -25.45 15.81
CA ALA A 285 -8.68 -26.28 14.97
C ALA A 285 -9.96 -26.62 15.76
N LYS A 286 -11.09 -26.74 15.07
CA LYS A 286 -12.36 -27.15 15.68
C LYS A 286 -12.17 -28.49 16.38
N ASP A 287 -12.47 -28.52 17.68
CA ASP A 287 -12.26 -29.67 18.58
C ASP A 287 -10.79 -30.18 18.64
N GLY A 288 -9.84 -29.35 18.24
CA GLY A 288 -8.41 -29.67 18.15
C GLY A 288 -7.51 -28.81 19.05
N PRO A 289 -6.18 -29.02 18.97
CA PRO A 289 -5.22 -28.29 19.78
C PRO A 289 -5.14 -26.81 19.41
N VAL A 290 -4.55 -26.02 20.31
CA VAL A 290 -4.13 -24.64 20.01
C VAL A 290 -3.05 -24.70 18.93
N LEU A 291 -3.31 -24.05 17.79
CA LEU A 291 -2.35 -23.93 16.69
C LEU A 291 -1.36 -22.80 16.96
N LYS A 292 -1.89 -21.65 17.39
CA LYS A 292 -1.15 -20.42 17.66
C LYS A 292 -1.82 -19.65 18.79
N SER A 293 -1.07 -18.80 19.48
CA SER A 293 -1.59 -17.87 20.48
C SER A 293 -0.82 -16.56 20.50
N SER A 294 -1.45 -15.53 21.07
CA SER A 294 -0.84 -14.22 21.29
C SER A 294 -1.30 -13.64 22.63
N ILE A 295 -0.46 -12.78 23.21
CA ILE A 295 -0.77 -12.03 24.43
C ILE A 295 -0.61 -10.55 24.14
N SER A 296 -1.58 -9.75 24.58
CA SER A 296 -1.54 -8.29 24.59
C SER A 296 -2.10 -7.75 25.91
N HIS A 297 -2.11 -6.43 26.08
CA HIS A 297 -2.51 -5.78 27.33
C HIS A 297 -3.43 -4.59 27.09
N VAL A 298 -4.36 -4.38 28.01
CA VAL A 298 -5.25 -3.22 28.07
C VAL A 298 -5.16 -2.62 29.47
N SER A 299 -4.99 -1.30 29.56
CA SER A 299 -5.06 -0.58 30.83
C SER A 299 -6.41 0.11 30.96
N VAL A 300 -7.00 0.07 32.14
CA VAL A 300 -8.18 0.84 32.51
C VAL A 300 -7.77 1.91 33.51
N SER A 301 -8.09 3.17 33.21
CA SER A 301 -7.75 4.30 34.08
C SER A 301 -8.79 5.40 33.97
N SER A 302 -9.30 5.87 35.12
CA SER A 302 -10.15 7.05 35.19
C SER A 302 -9.40 8.37 34.99
N ASP A 303 -8.05 8.36 35.07
CA ASP A 303 -7.19 9.52 34.79
C ASP A 303 -7.21 9.93 33.30
N LEU A 304 -7.70 9.07 32.40
CA LEU A 304 -7.82 9.40 30.98
C LEU A 304 -8.97 10.38 30.76
N ASN A 305 -8.73 11.54 30.15
CA ASN A 305 -9.74 12.59 29.92
C ASN A 305 -10.69 12.33 28.72
N VAL A 306 -10.56 11.19 28.05
CA VAL A 306 -11.41 10.75 26.94
C VAL A 306 -11.84 9.30 27.15
N PRO A 307 -12.93 8.82 26.52
CA PRO A 307 -13.41 7.45 26.76
C PRO A 307 -12.37 6.36 26.44
N LYS A 308 -11.62 6.53 25.34
CA LYS A 308 -10.51 5.68 24.93
C LYS A 308 -9.59 6.47 24.00
N ILE A 309 -8.35 6.00 23.84
CA ILE A 309 -7.47 6.51 22.78
C ILE A 309 -7.90 5.91 21.44
N LEU A 310 -8.10 6.78 20.44
CA LEU A 310 -8.37 6.37 19.07
C LEU A 310 -7.05 6.22 18.32
N PHE A 311 -6.96 5.24 17.41
CA PHE A 311 -5.81 5.08 16.52
C PHE A 311 -6.22 5.29 15.06
N GLY A 312 -5.49 6.17 14.40
CA GLY A 312 -5.68 6.55 13.02
C GLY A 312 -4.48 6.20 12.13
N ASP A 313 -4.78 5.87 10.89
CA ASP A 313 -3.81 5.82 9.79
C ASP A 313 -4.31 6.75 8.67
N LEU A 314 -3.80 7.97 8.63
CA LEU A 314 -4.31 9.06 7.78
C LEU A 314 -3.68 9.10 6.40
N HIS A 315 -2.78 8.16 6.07
CA HIS A 315 -2.01 8.14 4.83
C HIS A 315 -1.96 6.71 4.27
N VAL A 316 -2.95 6.35 3.43
CA VAL A 316 -3.13 5.01 2.87
C VAL A 316 -3.43 5.10 1.37
N HIS A 317 -2.69 4.31 0.58
CA HIS A 317 -2.85 4.22 -0.88
C HIS A 317 -3.52 2.92 -1.33
N SER A 318 -4.22 2.98 -2.46
CA SER A 318 -4.90 1.85 -3.10
C SER A 318 -4.47 1.68 -4.57
N ASP A 319 -4.95 0.61 -5.22
CA ASP A 319 -4.67 0.26 -6.63
C ASP A 319 -5.07 1.31 -7.68
N ASP A 320 -5.92 2.25 -7.28
CA ASP A 320 -6.33 3.39 -8.09
C ASP A 320 -5.15 4.31 -8.47
N THR A 321 -4.06 4.26 -7.69
CA THR A 321 -2.83 5.00 -7.90
C THR A 321 -1.60 4.11 -7.85
N VAL A 322 -1.18 3.71 -6.65
CA VAL A 322 0.14 3.13 -6.37
C VAL A 322 0.12 1.93 -5.43
N GLY A 323 -1.01 1.68 -4.79
CA GLY A 323 -1.22 0.51 -3.96
C GLY A 323 -1.37 -0.77 -4.77
N THR A 324 -1.31 -1.90 -4.08
CA THR A 324 -1.44 -3.24 -4.68
C THR A 324 -2.90 -3.68 -4.74
N GLU A 325 -3.62 -3.50 -3.64
CA GLU A 325 -5.01 -3.91 -3.45
C GLU A 325 -5.97 -2.73 -3.59
N ASN A 326 -7.24 -3.04 -3.87
CA ASN A 326 -8.25 -2.00 -4.09
C ASN A 326 -8.77 -1.33 -2.80
N SER A 327 -9.43 -0.18 -2.95
CA SER A 327 -9.95 0.59 -1.81
C SER A 327 -10.90 -0.21 -0.92
N ALA A 328 -11.74 -1.08 -1.48
CA ALA A 328 -12.64 -1.93 -0.69
C ALA A 328 -11.86 -2.94 0.18
N TYR A 329 -10.81 -3.55 -0.38
CA TYR A 329 -9.89 -4.39 0.37
C TYR A 329 -9.24 -3.59 1.50
N ASN A 330 -8.64 -2.43 1.19
CA ASN A 330 -7.91 -1.60 2.15
C ASN A 330 -8.79 -1.12 3.31
N PHE A 331 -10.01 -0.67 3.01
CA PHE A 331 -10.95 -0.23 4.05
C PHE A 331 -11.42 -1.40 4.92
N SER A 332 -11.68 -2.57 4.32
CA SER A 332 -12.00 -3.78 5.09
C SER A 332 -10.82 -4.23 5.97
N TYR A 333 -9.58 -4.13 5.48
CA TYR A 333 -8.38 -4.44 6.26
C TYR A 333 -8.23 -3.47 7.44
N GLY A 334 -8.34 -2.17 7.18
CA GLY A 334 -8.25 -1.11 8.19
C GLY A 334 -9.25 -1.32 9.32
N ARG A 335 -10.49 -1.62 8.97
CA ARG A 335 -11.59 -1.85 9.91
C ARG A 335 -11.47 -3.18 10.65
N GLU A 336 -11.29 -4.28 9.94
CA GLU A 336 -11.50 -5.62 10.49
C GLU A 336 -10.23 -6.27 11.03
N ILE A 337 -9.07 -5.90 10.47
CA ILE A 337 -7.77 -6.49 10.79
C ILE A 337 -6.93 -5.53 11.62
N ALA A 338 -6.69 -4.33 11.10
CA ALA A 338 -5.92 -3.31 11.80
C ALA A 338 -6.70 -2.67 12.95
N GLY A 339 -8.03 -2.88 12.99
CA GLY A 339 -8.95 -2.39 14.02
C GLY A 339 -8.94 -0.87 14.17
N LEU A 340 -8.56 -0.14 13.12
CA LEU A 340 -8.40 1.32 13.12
C LEU A 340 -9.73 1.98 13.51
N ASP A 341 -9.64 3.05 14.29
CA ASP A 341 -10.80 3.89 14.56
C ASP A 341 -10.99 4.90 13.41
N VAL A 342 -9.87 5.39 12.85
CA VAL A 342 -9.83 6.42 11.79
C VAL A 342 -8.93 5.97 10.64
N LEU A 343 -9.37 6.13 9.40
CA LEU A 343 -8.56 5.86 8.21
C LEU A 343 -8.60 7.09 7.28
N GLY A 344 -7.46 7.49 6.74
CA GLY A 344 -7.35 8.47 5.66
C GLY A 344 -7.02 7.77 4.35
N TYR A 345 -7.87 7.94 3.35
CA TYR A 345 -7.60 7.52 1.99
C TYR A 345 -6.94 8.69 1.27
N THR A 346 -5.68 8.53 0.85
CA THR A 346 -4.85 9.63 0.33
C THR A 346 -4.23 9.26 -0.99
N ALA A 347 -5.04 9.26 -2.06
CA ALA A 347 -4.55 8.92 -3.39
C ALA A 347 -3.51 9.94 -3.89
N ASN A 348 -2.47 9.48 -4.60
CA ASN A 348 -1.59 10.40 -5.33
C ASN A 348 -2.41 11.23 -6.32
N ASP A 349 -2.43 12.53 -6.09
CA ASP A 349 -3.29 13.49 -6.77
C ASP A 349 -3.13 13.49 -8.30
N PHE A 350 -1.89 13.28 -8.75
CA PHE A 350 -1.54 13.32 -10.17
C PHE A 350 -1.88 12.04 -10.95
N GLN A 351 -2.04 10.90 -10.26
CA GLN A 351 -2.29 9.62 -10.91
C GLN A 351 -3.77 9.26 -10.94
N ILE A 352 -4.55 9.71 -9.96
CA ILE A 352 -5.94 9.29 -9.84
C ILE A 352 -6.84 9.96 -10.89
N THR A 353 -7.64 9.16 -11.57
CA THR A 353 -8.68 9.63 -12.50
C THR A 353 -9.91 10.11 -11.72
N LYS A 354 -10.68 11.06 -12.26
CA LYS A 354 -11.91 11.55 -11.61
C LYS A 354 -12.90 10.41 -11.32
N GLU A 355 -13.08 9.48 -12.25
CA GLU A 355 -14.03 8.38 -12.13
C GLU A 355 -13.70 7.47 -10.93
N ARG A 356 -12.40 7.17 -10.73
CA ARG A 356 -11.91 6.39 -9.58
C ARG A 356 -12.01 7.14 -8.26
N TRP A 357 -11.76 8.45 -8.28
CA TRP A 357 -11.96 9.31 -7.11
C TRP A 357 -13.42 9.28 -6.66
N ASP A 358 -14.35 9.62 -7.57
CA ASP A 358 -15.79 9.63 -7.30
C ASP A 358 -16.29 8.27 -6.78
N ALA A 359 -15.82 7.17 -7.40
CA ALA A 359 -16.16 5.82 -6.96
C ALA A 359 -15.68 5.53 -5.52
N THR A 360 -14.49 6.02 -5.16
CA THR A 360 -13.96 5.85 -3.80
C THR A 360 -14.66 6.75 -2.78
N ILE A 361 -15.07 7.96 -3.16
CA ILE A 361 -15.91 8.82 -2.30
C ILE A 361 -17.24 8.14 -1.97
N ASN A 362 -17.92 7.55 -2.96
CA ASN A 362 -19.15 6.80 -2.73
C ASN A 362 -18.91 5.60 -1.79
N LEU A 363 -17.78 4.90 -1.94
CA LEU A 363 -17.40 3.80 -1.07
C LEU A 363 -17.12 4.28 0.36
N ILE A 364 -16.45 5.42 0.53
CA ILE A 364 -16.22 6.07 1.82
C ILE A 364 -17.54 6.36 2.52
N GLN A 365 -18.50 6.97 1.82
CA GLN A 365 -19.83 7.26 2.37
C GLN A 365 -20.55 5.99 2.81
N ALA A 366 -20.50 4.93 2.00
CA ALA A 366 -21.18 3.66 2.32
C ALA A 366 -20.56 2.89 3.50
N LEU A 367 -19.28 3.14 3.84
CA LEU A 367 -18.55 2.41 4.87
C LEU A 367 -18.28 3.19 6.15
N ASN A 368 -18.49 4.51 6.13
CA ASN A 368 -18.30 5.34 7.31
C ASN A 368 -19.40 5.06 8.33
N GLU A 369 -19.03 4.79 9.58
CA GLU A 369 -19.94 4.45 10.65
C GLU A 369 -19.50 5.15 11.95
N PRO A 370 -20.11 6.30 12.31
CA PRO A 370 -19.82 6.98 13.56
C PRO A 370 -19.94 6.04 14.76
N GLY A 371 -18.99 6.17 15.68
CA GLY A 371 -18.86 5.31 16.86
C GLY A 371 -18.08 4.02 16.62
N LYS A 372 -17.83 3.63 15.36
CA LYS A 372 -17.12 2.39 15.02
C LYS A 372 -15.91 2.58 14.10
N PHE A 373 -16.07 3.28 12.99
CA PHE A 373 -15.02 3.41 11.99
C PHE A 373 -15.26 4.62 11.08
N ILE A 374 -14.30 5.54 11.01
CA ILE A 374 -14.41 6.76 10.21
C ILE A 374 -13.36 6.76 9.12
N ILE A 375 -13.77 7.10 7.90
CA ILE A 375 -12.88 7.25 6.76
C ILE A 375 -12.92 8.70 6.27
N TYR A 376 -11.77 9.36 6.24
CA TYR A 376 -11.59 10.66 5.60
C TYR A 376 -11.09 10.49 4.16
N PRO A 377 -11.73 11.14 3.17
CA PRO A 377 -11.10 11.31 1.89
C PRO A 377 -9.94 12.30 1.99
N GLY A 378 -8.95 12.09 1.14
CA GLY A 378 -7.78 12.94 1.04
C GLY A 378 -6.96 12.64 -0.21
N THR A 379 -5.97 13.47 -0.45
CA THR A 379 -4.99 13.28 -1.52
C THR A 379 -3.59 13.45 -0.98
N GLU A 380 -2.63 12.72 -1.55
CA GLU A 380 -1.22 13.05 -1.44
C GLU A 380 -0.88 13.99 -2.60
N TRP A 381 -0.73 15.28 -2.33
CA TRP A 381 -0.25 16.25 -3.30
C TRP A 381 1.26 16.07 -3.50
N CYS A 382 1.66 15.67 -4.71
CA CYS A 382 2.99 15.16 -5.00
C CYS A 382 3.97 16.22 -5.53
N GLY A 383 4.19 17.27 -4.75
CA GLY A 383 5.12 18.35 -5.06
C GLY A 383 6.57 17.90 -5.15
N ASN A 384 7.36 18.48 -6.07
CA ASN A 384 8.81 18.42 -5.95
C ASN A 384 9.23 19.15 -4.67
N SER A 385 10.25 18.69 -3.93
CA SER A 385 10.75 19.40 -2.74
C SER A 385 11.15 20.86 -3.04
N ALA A 386 11.54 21.18 -4.28
CA ALA A 386 11.81 22.55 -4.73
C ALA A 386 10.54 23.42 -4.89
N ALA A 387 9.37 22.80 -4.98
CA ALA A 387 8.05 23.43 -5.12
C ALA A 387 7.17 23.25 -3.87
N GLY A 388 7.75 22.80 -2.75
CA GLY A 388 7.06 22.57 -1.47
C GLY A 388 7.15 21.14 -0.95
N GLY A 389 7.27 20.14 -1.83
CA GLY A 389 7.36 18.71 -1.47
C GLY A 389 6.02 18.06 -1.11
N ASP A 390 6.05 16.77 -0.79
CA ASP A 390 4.82 15.97 -0.59
C ASP A 390 4.00 16.46 0.63
N HIS A 391 2.69 16.61 0.43
CA HIS A 391 1.71 17.01 1.46
C HIS A 391 0.44 16.18 1.34
N ASN A 392 -0.02 15.61 2.46
CA ASN A 392 -1.39 15.08 2.51
C ASN A 392 -2.39 16.23 2.67
N VAL A 393 -3.49 16.19 1.92
CA VAL A 393 -4.66 17.06 2.04
C VAL A 393 -5.83 16.19 2.48
N ILE A 394 -6.30 16.35 3.71
CA ILE A 394 -7.42 15.59 4.27
C ILE A 394 -8.67 16.47 4.28
N PHE A 395 -9.76 15.99 3.68
CA PHE A 395 -11.06 16.68 3.65
C PHE A 395 -11.90 16.26 4.86
N LEU A 396 -12.12 17.19 5.78
CA LEU A 396 -12.65 16.88 7.12
C LEU A 396 -14.18 16.85 7.19
N GLU A 397 -14.87 17.49 6.25
CA GLU A 397 -16.33 17.54 6.23
C GLU A 397 -16.96 16.25 5.68
N ASP A 398 -18.27 16.14 5.84
CA ASP A 398 -19.03 15.05 5.26
C ASP A 398 -19.04 15.18 3.72
N PRO A 399 -18.53 14.19 2.96
CA PRO A 399 -18.49 14.27 1.50
C PRO A 399 -19.87 14.35 0.83
N GLU A 400 -20.95 13.95 1.52
CA GLU A 400 -22.32 14.08 1.01
C GLU A 400 -22.82 15.53 1.08
N GLU A 401 -22.56 16.22 2.19
CA GLU A 401 -22.98 17.62 2.39
C GLU A 401 -22.00 18.62 1.74
N HIS A 402 -20.72 18.27 1.78
CA HIS A 402 -19.60 19.09 1.33
C HIS A 402 -18.64 18.22 0.50
N PRO A 403 -18.94 18.01 -0.80
CA PRO A 403 -18.07 17.24 -1.68
C PRO A 403 -16.63 17.78 -1.68
N PRO A 404 -15.61 16.91 -1.56
CA PRO A 404 -14.21 17.35 -1.63
C PRO A 404 -13.90 18.17 -2.88
N GLU A 405 -13.17 19.27 -2.70
CA GLU A 405 -12.67 20.12 -3.79
C GLU A 405 -11.46 19.45 -4.47
N PHE A 406 -11.76 18.35 -5.18
CA PHE A 406 -10.84 17.57 -5.98
C PHE A 406 -11.61 16.73 -7.04
N PRO A 407 -11.13 16.65 -8.29
CA PRO A 407 -9.90 17.25 -8.81
C PRO A 407 -10.01 18.72 -9.21
N TYR A 408 -11.20 19.30 -9.08
CA TYR A 408 -11.46 20.71 -9.33
C TYR A 408 -11.97 21.37 -8.07
N ASP A 409 -11.62 22.64 -7.89
CA ASP A 409 -12.17 23.48 -6.83
C ASP A 409 -13.59 23.98 -7.18
N ARG A 410 -14.23 24.68 -6.25
CA ARG A 410 -15.58 25.25 -6.44
C ARG A 410 -15.67 26.31 -7.56
N HIS A 411 -14.54 26.84 -8.02
CA HIS A 411 -14.44 27.81 -9.09
C HIS A 411 -14.12 27.16 -10.45
N GLY A 412 -13.90 25.84 -10.48
CA GLY A 412 -13.54 25.08 -11.67
C GLY A 412 -12.04 25.08 -11.97
N ASN A 413 -11.19 25.57 -11.06
CA ASN A 413 -9.74 25.49 -11.20
C ASN A 413 -9.25 24.07 -10.88
N VAL A 414 -8.11 23.68 -11.45
CA VAL A 414 -7.49 22.37 -11.23
C VAL A 414 -6.84 22.33 -9.84
N ALA A 415 -7.33 21.45 -8.95
CA ALA A 415 -6.86 21.32 -7.56
C ALA A 415 -5.77 20.24 -7.36
N ARG A 416 -5.37 19.55 -8.43
CA ARG A 416 -4.23 18.59 -8.45
C ARG A 416 -2.96 19.25 -8.97
N SER A 417 -1.80 18.69 -8.64
CA SER A 417 -0.49 19.11 -9.13
C SER A 417 -0.37 19.10 -10.65
N PHE A 418 -0.68 17.99 -11.30
CA PHE A 418 -0.81 17.80 -12.76
C PHE A 418 -1.50 16.45 -13.02
N GLU A 419 -1.82 16.09 -14.27
CA GLU A 419 -2.39 14.78 -14.58
C GLU A 419 -1.37 13.90 -15.33
N TRP A 420 -1.02 12.75 -14.73
CA TRP A 420 -0.09 11.80 -15.34
C TRP A 420 -0.36 10.36 -14.87
N SER A 421 -0.99 9.58 -15.73
CA SER A 421 -1.33 8.17 -15.49
C SER A 421 -1.19 7.35 -16.79
N GLU A 422 -1.30 6.02 -16.69
CA GLU A 422 -1.25 5.11 -17.85
C GLU A 422 -2.26 5.47 -18.96
N HIS A 423 -3.39 6.07 -18.59
CA HIS A 423 -4.45 6.49 -19.50
C HIS A 423 -4.57 8.02 -19.59
N GLY A 424 -3.61 8.74 -19.01
CA GLY A 424 -3.62 10.20 -18.91
C GLY A 424 -3.19 10.89 -20.22
N PRO A 425 -3.12 12.23 -20.17
CA PRO A 425 -2.65 13.04 -21.30
C PRO A 425 -1.18 12.76 -21.61
N LYS A 426 -0.77 13.04 -22.85
CA LYS A 426 0.64 12.94 -23.29
C LYS A 426 1.48 14.13 -22.84
N ASP A 427 0.84 15.28 -22.65
CA ASP A 427 1.50 16.53 -22.29
C ASP A 427 1.37 16.78 -20.78
N LEU A 428 2.46 17.25 -20.15
CA LEU A 428 2.45 17.69 -18.77
C LEU A 428 1.96 19.13 -18.68
N VAL A 429 0.79 19.32 -18.07
CA VAL A 429 0.23 20.64 -17.78
C VAL A 429 0.11 20.78 -16.26
N PRO A 430 0.71 21.81 -15.64
CA PRO A 430 0.57 22.04 -14.21
C PRO A 430 -0.86 22.48 -13.87
N GLY A 431 -1.39 21.97 -12.76
CA GLY A 431 -2.57 22.45 -12.07
C GLY A 431 -2.17 23.32 -10.87
N ALA A 432 -2.57 22.94 -9.66
CA ALA A 432 -2.17 23.58 -8.41
C ALA A 432 -0.67 23.37 -8.13
N TRP A 433 0.17 24.21 -8.73
CA TRP A 433 1.63 24.17 -8.61
C TRP A 433 2.24 25.58 -8.69
N PRO A 434 3.14 25.98 -7.77
CA PRO A 434 3.73 25.21 -6.65
C PRO A 434 2.77 25.09 -5.43
N LEU A 435 3.28 24.68 -4.27
CA LEU A 435 2.50 24.50 -3.03
C LEU A 435 1.66 25.73 -2.63
N ASP A 436 2.10 26.93 -2.97
CA ASP A 436 1.34 28.17 -2.79
C ASP A 436 -0.06 28.12 -3.42
N GLU A 437 -0.22 27.46 -4.57
CA GLU A 437 -1.51 27.29 -5.25
C GLU A 437 -2.41 26.28 -4.52
N VAL A 438 -1.82 25.28 -3.86
CA VAL A 438 -2.57 24.35 -2.99
C VAL A 438 -3.09 25.10 -1.76
N TYR A 439 -2.27 25.98 -1.18
CA TYR A 439 -2.73 26.86 -0.11
C TYR A 439 -3.85 27.78 -0.60
N ALA A 440 -3.70 28.40 -1.78
CA ALA A 440 -4.73 29.27 -2.35
C ALA A 440 -6.06 28.53 -2.57
N THR A 441 -5.99 27.26 -3.02
CA THR A 441 -7.16 26.38 -3.19
C THR A 441 -7.94 26.21 -1.88
N TYR A 442 -7.27 25.95 -0.76
CA TYR A 442 -7.93 25.50 0.47
C TYR A 442 -7.99 26.53 1.60
N ALA A 443 -7.25 27.65 1.53
CA ALA A 443 -7.12 28.61 2.63
C ALA A 443 -8.43 29.33 2.98
N GLY A 444 -9.35 29.51 2.02
CA GLY A 444 -10.65 30.13 2.24
C GLY A 444 -11.53 29.35 3.23
N ASP A 445 -11.30 28.04 3.34
CA ASP A 445 -12.04 27.10 4.19
C ASP A 445 -11.07 26.25 5.00
N ALA A 446 -10.05 26.91 5.58
CA ALA A 446 -8.96 26.23 6.25
C ALA A 446 -9.43 25.33 7.40
N ASP A 447 -10.57 25.61 8.03
CA ASP A 447 -11.15 24.79 9.11
C ASP A 447 -11.71 23.44 8.65
N LYS A 448 -11.95 23.29 7.35
CA LYS A 448 -12.54 22.10 6.71
C LYS A 448 -11.50 21.18 6.09
N HIS A 449 -10.24 21.60 6.11
CA HIS A 449 -9.10 20.90 5.52
C HIS A 449 -8.00 20.70 6.55
N LEU A 450 -7.24 19.63 6.41
CA LEU A 450 -6.02 19.40 7.18
C LEU A 450 -4.89 19.04 6.23
N LEU A 451 -3.87 19.88 6.19
CA LEU A 451 -2.64 19.60 5.47
C LEU A 451 -1.61 18.98 6.43
N ILE A 452 -0.91 17.96 5.96
CA ILE A 452 0.13 17.25 6.72
C ILE A 452 1.38 17.14 5.85
N PRO A 453 2.39 18.02 6.01
CA PRO A 453 3.71 17.82 5.42
C PRO A 453 4.31 16.49 5.89
N HIS A 454 4.90 15.74 4.96
CA HIS A 454 5.54 14.46 5.28
C HIS A 454 6.78 14.18 4.44
N VAL A 455 7.49 13.11 4.78
CA VAL A 455 8.56 12.55 3.96
C VAL A 455 8.04 11.30 3.28
N GLY A 456 7.79 11.39 1.98
CA GLY A 456 7.36 10.29 1.11
C GLY A 456 8.41 9.99 0.05
N GLY A 457 7.95 9.77 -1.19
CA GLY A 457 8.83 9.65 -2.35
C GLY A 457 9.69 10.90 -2.57
N ARG A 458 9.23 12.04 -2.06
CA ARG A 458 9.94 13.32 -1.93
C ARG A 458 9.73 13.82 -0.51
N ARG A 459 10.66 14.65 -0.02
CA ARG A 459 10.47 15.29 1.30
C ARG A 459 9.69 16.59 1.14
N CYS A 460 8.78 16.87 2.06
CA CYS A 460 8.26 18.21 2.27
C CYS A 460 9.40 19.21 2.52
N ASN A 461 9.15 20.48 2.21
CA ASN A 461 10.09 21.57 2.41
C ASN A 461 9.51 22.55 3.43
N LEU A 462 10.09 22.52 4.62
CA LEU A 462 9.69 23.38 5.72
C LEU A 462 10.09 24.87 5.54
N SER A 463 10.37 25.33 4.33
CA SER A 463 10.40 26.76 4.03
C SER A 463 8.99 27.32 3.77
N TRP A 464 8.04 26.44 3.44
CA TRP A 464 6.61 26.76 3.36
C TRP A 464 5.92 26.28 4.63
N HIS A 465 5.06 27.12 5.18
CA HIS A 465 4.13 26.70 6.22
C HIS A 465 2.86 27.58 6.21
N HIS A 466 1.70 26.95 6.18
CA HIS A 466 0.41 27.65 6.32
C HIS A 466 -0.25 27.33 7.68
N PRO A 467 -0.20 28.24 8.67
CA PRO A 467 -0.50 27.92 10.08
C PRO A 467 -1.95 27.51 10.39
N LYS A 468 -2.88 27.77 9.46
CA LYS A 468 -4.29 27.35 9.59
C LYS A 468 -4.63 26.06 8.85
N LEU A 469 -3.86 25.70 7.83
CA LEU A 469 -4.10 24.51 7.01
C LEU A 469 -3.26 23.35 7.54
N GLU A 470 -1.99 23.64 7.80
CA GLU A 470 -1.04 22.68 8.35
C GLU A 470 -1.10 22.72 9.85
N ARG A 471 -1.72 21.70 10.41
CA ARG A 471 -1.87 21.54 11.86
C ARG A 471 -1.04 20.39 12.38
N LEU A 472 -0.76 19.37 11.55
CA LEU A 472 0.05 18.21 11.92
C LEU A 472 1.28 18.11 11.00
N VAL A 473 2.31 17.41 11.47
CA VAL A 473 3.47 16.97 10.68
C VAL A 473 3.64 15.47 10.84
N GLU A 474 3.81 14.75 9.73
CA GLU A 474 4.02 13.31 9.75
C GLU A 474 5.50 13.00 9.97
N ILE A 475 5.81 12.41 11.12
CA ILE A 475 7.18 12.15 11.57
C ILE A 475 7.57 10.67 11.49
N GLY A 476 6.71 9.83 10.93
CA GLY A 476 7.01 8.41 10.72
C GLY A 476 6.06 7.72 9.77
N SER A 477 6.62 6.88 8.90
CA SER A 477 5.91 6.06 7.93
C SER A 477 6.72 4.83 7.49
N ALA A 478 6.25 4.10 6.48
CA ALA A 478 7.00 2.99 5.87
C ALA A 478 8.30 3.45 5.16
N TRP A 479 8.49 4.76 4.98
CA TRP A 479 9.74 5.37 4.50
C TRP A 479 10.79 5.55 5.61
N GLY A 480 10.37 5.64 6.87
CA GLY A 480 11.30 5.82 7.99
C GLY A 480 10.70 6.59 9.16
N GLN A 481 11.61 7.08 10.01
CA GLN A 481 11.30 7.93 11.16
C GLN A 481 12.06 9.25 10.98
N PHE A 482 11.37 10.36 11.18
CA PHE A 482 11.82 11.69 10.77
C PHE A 482 11.83 12.67 11.95
N GLU A 483 12.43 12.27 13.07
CA GLU A 483 12.55 13.14 14.26
C GLU A 483 13.22 14.49 13.93
N TRP A 484 14.14 14.50 12.97
CA TRP A 484 14.78 15.71 12.46
C TRP A 484 13.78 16.71 11.86
N LEU A 485 12.67 16.24 11.27
CA LEU A 485 11.64 17.09 10.67
C LEU A 485 10.87 17.84 11.76
N LEU A 486 10.57 17.15 12.87
CA LEU A 486 9.97 17.78 14.04
C LEU A 486 10.91 18.82 14.65
N GLN A 487 12.19 18.49 14.79
CA GLN A 487 13.19 19.43 15.32
C GLN A 487 13.30 20.70 14.44
N ASP A 488 13.29 20.56 13.12
CA ASP A 488 13.30 21.70 12.19
C ASP A 488 12.02 22.55 12.32
N ALA A 489 10.84 21.92 12.40
CA ALA A 489 9.58 22.64 12.65
C ALA A 489 9.60 23.43 13.97
N VAL A 490 10.11 22.82 15.05
CA VAL A 490 10.24 23.47 16.36
C VAL A 490 11.23 24.65 16.31
N GLN A 491 12.39 24.48 15.65
CA GLN A 491 13.39 25.55 15.52
C GLN A 491 12.85 26.78 14.76
N ARG A 492 11.91 26.57 13.83
CA ARG A 492 11.21 27.63 13.10
C ARG A 492 10.07 28.28 13.89
N GLY A 493 9.74 27.75 15.07
CA GLY A 493 8.64 28.23 15.90
C GLY A 493 7.25 27.82 15.39
N TRP A 494 7.16 26.76 14.59
CA TRP A 494 5.88 26.32 14.05
C TRP A 494 5.09 25.50 15.05
N LYS A 495 3.79 25.79 15.12
CA LYS A 495 2.87 25.18 16.08
C LYS A 495 2.15 23.97 15.46
N LEU A 496 2.91 22.91 15.21
CA LEU A 496 2.45 21.66 14.60
C LEU A 496 2.32 20.54 15.63
N GLY A 497 1.24 19.75 15.54
CA GLY A 497 1.11 18.46 16.23
C GLY A 497 1.84 17.36 15.48
N VAL A 498 2.14 16.26 16.15
CA VAL A 498 2.80 15.12 15.51
C VAL A 498 1.78 14.08 15.06
N SER A 499 1.99 13.53 13.87
CA SER A 499 1.30 12.35 13.36
C SER A 499 2.32 11.31 12.89
N ALA A 500 1.90 10.07 12.80
CA ALA A 500 2.63 9.03 12.08
C ALA A 500 1.59 8.16 11.38
N ASN A 501 1.83 7.82 10.12
CA ASN A 501 0.87 7.06 9.33
C ASN A 501 1.63 5.98 8.57
N SER A 502 0.94 5.08 7.89
CA SER A 502 1.62 3.98 7.24
C SER A 502 2.32 4.39 5.96
N ASP A 503 1.72 5.30 5.19
CA ASP A 503 2.03 5.50 3.77
C ASP A 503 2.00 4.13 3.04
N GLU A 504 0.94 3.37 3.31
CA GLU A 504 0.86 1.97 2.94
C GLU A 504 0.48 1.78 1.47
N HIS A 505 1.24 0.93 0.79
CA HIS A 505 1.12 0.60 -0.62
C HIS A 505 0.85 -0.89 -0.89
N ARG A 506 0.91 -1.75 0.13
CA ARG A 506 0.86 -3.21 0.04
C ARG A 506 -0.44 -3.82 0.57
N GLY A 507 -1.44 -2.96 0.83
CA GLY A 507 -2.73 -3.35 1.37
C GLY A 507 -2.75 -3.69 2.87
N ARG A 508 -1.75 -3.29 3.65
CA ARG A 508 -1.64 -3.61 5.08
C ARG A 508 -1.68 -2.38 5.99
N CYS A 509 -2.71 -1.55 5.83
CA CYS A 509 -2.83 -0.31 6.58
C CYS A 509 -2.84 -0.56 8.10
N GLY A 510 -2.48 0.46 8.88
CA GLY A 510 -2.33 0.38 10.33
C GLY A 510 -0.97 -0.13 10.81
N GLY A 511 0.09 0.14 10.05
CA GLY A 511 1.47 -0.19 10.43
C GLY A 511 1.88 -1.64 10.15
N GLY A 512 1.55 -2.13 8.94
CA GLY A 512 1.92 -3.45 8.43
C GLY A 512 3.41 -3.79 8.50
N VAL A 513 3.75 -5.08 8.40
CA VAL A 513 5.14 -5.58 8.48
C VAL A 513 6.01 -4.97 7.38
N SER A 514 7.27 -4.68 7.69
CA SER A 514 8.25 -4.13 6.72
C SER A 514 8.48 -5.08 5.53
N GLY A 515 8.72 -4.49 4.36
CA GLY A 515 9.17 -5.22 3.18
C GLY A 515 10.63 -5.64 3.29
N THR A 516 11.12 -6.37 2.29
CA THR A 516 12.50 -6.89 2.26
C THR A 516 13.50 -5.98 1.52
N ALA A 517 13.02 -4.92 0.84
CA ALA A 517 13.89 -4.02 0.08
C ALA A 517 13.34 -2.58 -0.02
N VAL A 518 12.10 -2.42 -0.48
CA VAL A 518 11.41 -1.13 -0.61
C VAL A 518 10.37 -1.03 0.52
N PHE A 519 10.16 0.16 1.09
CA PHE A 519 9.27 0.37 2.25
C PHE A 519 9.71 -0.50 3.44
N GLY A 520 10.98 -0.32 3.81
CA GLY A 520 11.73 -1.21 4.70
C GLY A 520 11.46 -1.01 6.19
N THR A 521 10.62 -0.05 6.58
CA THR A 521 10.22 0.15 7.98
C THR A 521 8.76 -0.24 8.19
N ARG A 522 8.41 -0.49 9.45
CA ARG A 522 7.02 -0.63 9.86
C ARG A 522 6.34 0.74 9.76
N GLY A 523 5.16 0.80 9.14
CA GLY A 523 4.38 2.04 9.06
C GLY A 523 3.95 2.58 10.44
N GLY A 524 3.68 3.87 10.53
CA GLY A 524 3.29 4.56 11.76
C GLY A 524 1.78 4.50 12.07
N LEU A 525 1.41 4.99 13.25
CA LEU A 525 0.02 5.25 13.63
C LEU A 525 -0.10 6.57 14.39
N THR A 526 -1.19 7.29 14.16
CA THR A 526 -1.52 8.52 14.87
C THR A 526 -2.47 8.17 16.01
N GLY A 527 -2.03 8.38 17.25
CA GLY A 527 -2.92 8.37 18.40
C GLY A 527 -3.71 9.68 18.43
N ILE A 528 -5.02 9.60 18.55
CA ILE A 528 -5.93 10.76 18.53
C ILE A 528 -6.67 10.81 19.86
N ILE A 529 -6.54 11.93 20.57
CA ILE A 529 -7.25 12.20 21.82
C ILE A 529 -8.55 12.92 21.44
N SER A 530 -9.62 12.15 21.31
CA SER A 530 -10.94 12.67 20.94
C SER A 530 -12.01 12.19 21.91
N PRO A 531 -12.95 13.04 22.36
CA PRO A 531 -14.02 12.64 23.26
C PRO A 531 -15.06 11.73 22.58
N ARG A 532 -15.15 11.74 21.24
CA ARG A 532 -16.04 10.87 20.46
C ARG A 532 -15.40 10.41 19.17
N LEU A 533 -15.78 9.22 18.74
CA LEU A 533 -15.49 8.70 17.41
C LEU A 533 -16.61 9.15 16.45
N ASP A 534 -16.64 10.42 16.09
CA ASP A 534 -17.44 10.94 14.98
C ASP A 534 -16.61 11.93 14.17
N ARG A 535 -17.03 12.17 12.92
CA ARG A 535 -16.23 12.94 11.94
C ARG A 535 -15.91 14.34 12.48
N SER A 536 -16.92 15.11 12.85
CA SER A 536 -16.76 16.49 13.34
C SER A 536 -15.82 16.60 14.56
N THR A 537 -15.93 15.66 15.50
CA THR A 537 -15.18 15.68 16.76
C THR A 537 -13.74 15.24 16.56
N VAL A 538 -13.52 14.21 15.74
CA VAL A 538 -12.17 13.76 15.37
C VAL A 538 -11.46 14.85 14.56
N ALA A 539 -12.15 15.46 13.59
CA ALA A 539 -11.60 16.58 12.81
C ALA A 539 -11.15 17.73 13.72
N SER A 540 -11.98 18.12 14.68
CA SER A 540 -11.63 19.15 15.68
C SER A 540 -10.39 18.75 16.49
N SER A 541 -10.31 17.49 16.93
CA SER A 541 -9.17 16.98 17.71
C SER A 541 -7.86 16.98 16.90
N LEU A 542 -7.90 16.57 15.62
CA LEU A 542 -6.76 16.62 14.72
C LEU A 542 -6.28 18.07 14.50
N ARG A 543 -7.20 19.00 14.26
CA ARG A 543 -6.88 20.43 14.05
C ARG A 543 -6.34 21.11 15.31
N SER A 544 -6.82 20.70 16.47
CA SER A 544 -6.31 21.14 17.78
C SER A 544 -4.99 20.46 18.16
N ARG A 545 -4.45 19.58 17.31
CA ARG A 545 -3.16 18.89 17.50
C ARG A 545 -3.15 17.96 18.70
N HIS A 546 -4.33 17.47 19.10
CA HIS A 546 -4.51 16.53 20.20
C HIS A 546 -4.12 15.12 19.76
N THR A 547 -2.86 14.97 19.37
CA THR A 547 -2.32 13.77 18.73
C THR A 547 -0.98 13.37 19.30
N PHE A 548 -0.61 12.11 19.08
CA PHE A 548 0.75 11.63 19.24
C PHE A 548 1.09 10.62 18.13
N ALA A 549 2.37 10.38 17.92
CA ALA A 549 2.86 9.47 16.89
C ALA A 549 3.38 8.16 17.49
N THR A 550 3.14 7.04 16.82
CA THR A 550 3.75 5.75 17.16
C THR A 550 4.33 5.06 15.93
N THR A 551 5.21 4.08 16.17
CA THR A 551 5.89 3.29 15.14
C THR A 551 5.06 2.10 14.61
N GLY A 552 3.72 2.23 14.60
CA GLY A 552 2.79 1.20 14.13
C GLY A 552 2.30 0.24 15.21
N GLN A 553 2.71 0.43 16.45
CA GLN A 553 2.19 -0.30 17.61
C GLN A 553 1.26 0.64 18.38
N ARG A 554 0.21 0.09 18.99
CA ARG A 554 -0.74 0.86 19.81
C ARG A 554 -0.16 1.23 21.17
N LEU A 555 1.00 1.86 21.16
CA LEU A 555 1.58 2.51 22.33
C LEU A 555 0.76 3.76 22.62
N VAL A 556 0.73 4.20 23.87
CA VAL A 556 0.09 5.46 24.24
C VAL A 556 1.14 6.38 24.84
N GLY A 557 1.23 7.61 24.35
CA GLY A 557 2.05 8.68 24.90
C GLY A 557 1.18 9.90 25.11
N LEU A 558 0.93 10.25 26.37
CA LEU A 558 0.13 11.40 26.75
C LEU A 558 0.99 12.35 27.57
N VAL A 559 0.87 13.63 27.27
CA VAL A 559 1.41 14.73 28.06
C VAL A 559 0.27 15.65 28.45
N SER A 560 0.23 16.04 29.72
CA SER A 560 -0.67 17.08 30.21
C SER A 560 0.04 18.02 31.17
N ALA A 561 -0.50 19.23 31.32
CA ALA A 561 0.00 20.22 32.26
C ALA A 561 -1.18 20.80 33.04
N LYS A 562 -0.98 21.05 34.34
CA LYS A 562 -1.95 21.83 35.12
C LYS A 562 -1.63 23.31 34.94
N THR A 563 -2.64 24.06 34.53
CA THR A 563 -2.55 25.49 34.28
C THR A 563 -3.60 26.21 35.13
N LYS A 564 -3.53 27.54 35.18
CA LYS A 564 -4.55 28.37 35.83
C LYS A 564 -5.96 28.18 35.23
N ASP A 565 -6.03 27.81 33.95
CA ASP A 565 -7.26 27.67 33.17
C ASP A 565 -7.77 26.21 33.09
N GLY A 566 -7.10 25.28 33.79
CA GLY A 566 -7.45 23.86 33.83
C GLY A 566 -6.30 22.95 33.39
N ILE A 567 -6.63 21.75 32.91
CA ILE A 567 -5.65 20.79 32.39
C ILE A 567 -5.46 21.06 30.90
N ALA A 568 -4.24 21.44 30.51
CA ALA A 568 -3.82 21.49 29.12
C ALA A 568 -3.32 20.12 28.67
N LEU A 569 -3.63 19.75 27.43
CA LEU A 569 -3.18 18.53 26.78
C LEU A 569 -2.12 18.86 25.72
N GLN A 570 -1.37 17.85 25.28
CA GLN A 570 -0.50 18.00 24.11
C GLN A 570 -1.28 18.57 22.91
N GLY A 571 -0.74 19.63 22.32
CA GLY A 571 -1.37 20.39 21.23
C GLY A 571 -1.99 21.72 21.67
N ASP A 572 -2.33 21.88 22.96
CA ASP A 572 -2.83 23.15 23.51
C ASP A 572 -1.73 24.21 23.59
N GLU A 573 -2.16 25.48 23.52
CA GLU A 573 -1.29 26.64 23.69
C GLU A 573 -1.49 27.19 25.11
N VAL A 574 -0.41 27.28 25.87
CA VAL A 574 -0.43 27.73 27.27
C VAL A 574 0.50 28.94 27.41
N ASP A 575 -0.01 30.00 28.03
CA ASP A 575 0.77 31.19 28.38
C ASP A 575 1.31 31.03 29.81
N VAL A 576 2.64 30.96 29.93
CA VAL A 576 3.36 30.84 31.20
C VAL A 576 4.31 32.03 31.33
N SER A 577 4.41 32.62 32.53
CA SER A 577 5.38 33.69 32.78
C SER A 577 6.82 33.17 32.65
N SER A 578 7.78 34.01 32.26
CA SER A 578 9.20 33.61 32.17
C SER A 578 9.80 33.11 33.48
N ASP A 579 9.17 33.48 34.60
CA ASP A 579 9.63 33.16 35.95
C ASP A 579 8.79 32.04 36.60
N GLU A 580 7.83 31.48 35.86
CA GLU A 580 6.90 30.44 36.32
C GLU A 580 7.28 29.08 35.71
N ALA A 581 7.39 28.06 36.57
CA ALA A 581 7.65 26.70 36.12
C ALA A 581 6.36 26.02 35.65
N LEU A 582 6.43 25.31 34.51
CA LEU A 582 5.33 24.48 34.03
C LEU A 582 5.63 23.00 34.32
N ASP A 583 4.88 22.40 35.24
CA ASP A 583 4.97 20.97 35.52
C ASP A 583 4.23 20.15 34.45
N LEU A 584 4.96 19.22 33.84
CA LEU A 584 4.44 18.31 32.83
C LEU A 584 4.26 16.90 33.41
N ASP A 585 3.04 16.39 33.29
CA ASP A 585 2.65 15.02 33.61
C ASP A 585 2.73 14.16 32.34
N TYR A 586 3.49 13.07 32.39
CA TYR A 586 3.65 12.14 31.28
C TYR A 586 3.06 10.77 31.61
N HIS A 587 2.37 10.18 30.64
CA HIS A 587 1.86 8.81 30.72
C HIS A 587 2.23 8.03 29.45
N PHE A 588 3.15 7.08 29.60
CA PHE A 588 3.60 6.20 28.52
C PHE A 588 3.20 4.75 28.79
N LEU A 589 2.48 4.14 27.85
CA LEU A 589 2.08 2.74 27.91
C LEU A 589 2.70 1.95 26.76
N GLY A 590 3.61 1.05 27.15
CA GLY A 590 4.32 0.12 26.26
C GLY A 590 3.49 -1.11 25.87
N LYS A 591 4.11 -2.07 25.16
CA LYS A 591 3.51 -3.38 24.85
C LYS A 591 3.37 -4.32 26.06
N LYS A 592 4.21 -4.15 27.08
CA LYS A 592 4.20 -4.97 28.29
C LYS A 592 3.29 -4.33 29.33
N ALA A 593 2.73 -5.13 30.23
CA ALA A 593 2.24 -4.64 31.51
C ALA A 593 3.40 -3.90 32.20
N SER A 594 3.22 -2.62 32.48
CA SER A 594 4.21 -1.83 33.20
C SER A 594 3.47 -0.78 33.98
N ARG A 595 3.79 -0.67 35.27
CA ARG A 595 3.35 0.45 36.10
C ARG A 595 3.67 1.76 35.36
N PRO A 596 2.73 2.71 35.28
CA PRO A 596 2.92 3.96 34.59
C PRO A 596 4.17 4.66 35.13
N LEU A 597 5.10 5.02 34.24
CA LEU A 597 6.20 5.92 34.55
C LEU A 597 5.64 7.34 34.66
N LYS A 598 4.98 7.67 35.78
CA LYS A 598 4.74 9.08 36.15
C LYS A 598 6.09 9.65 36.59
N ARG A 599 6.70 10.49 35.75
CA ARG A 599 7.87 11.31 36.11
C ARG A 599 7.48 12.76 35.88
N SER A 600 7.52 13.59 36.92
CA SER A 600 7.51 15.03 36.74
C SER A 600 8.89 15.44 36.21
N MET A 601 8.91 16.22 35.14
CA MET A 601 10.13 16.88 34.68
C MET A 601 9.94 18.37 34.94
N HIS A 602 10.78 18.96 35.79
CA HIS A 602 10.83 20.41 35.97
C HIS A 602 11.62 20.99 34.79
N GLN A 603 10.95 21.73 33.90
CA GLN A 603 11.63 22.67 33.00
C GLN A 603 11.51 24.06 33.61
N VAL A 604 12.69 24.66 33.87
CA VAL A 604 12.86 26.06 34.27
C VAL A 604 12.84 26.93 33.04
#